data_AF-A0A356NYD8-F1
#
_entry.id   AF-A0A356NYD8-F1
#
_cell.length_a   1.000
_cell.length_b   1.000
_cell.length_c   1.000
_cell.angle_alpha   90.00
_cell.angle_beta   90.00
_cell.angle_gamma   90.00
#
_symmetry.space_group_name_H-M   'P 1'
#
loop_
_entity.id
_entity.type
_entity.pdbx_description
1 polymer ?
#
loop_
_entity_poly.entity_id
_entity_poly.type
_entity_poly.pdbx_seq_one_letter_code
_entity_poly.pdbx_strand_id
1 'polypeptide(L)'
;TGGLPPAGLPDMITRILSDFPWRKSQRWGATRFRWVRPLHRVNVLFDGAALPGELDMGGGALAFSATSCGHYFEHGDDISLAGVASADDYVGRLRDGYVMVDRAERRAAIVDGASALVDGQGAKLRVNEGLIDEITGLVEWPHALFGRIEDGFMSLPDEVLEASIRVHQKYLTTEDEDGRLTPGFVVVSNRLADAARDDVILAGNQRVLRARLADAEFFWQEDRQAPLAEALPRLADIVFYEGLGSVHDKAARLAQLAAHIAPAIAGCDGAAAGEAARLAKADLVSGMVGEFPELQGIMGGYYAEAGGAPAAVASAIRDHYRPQGPADGLPATPEGLAVSLADKIDSLVGFFGVGAKPTGSKDPFALRRAALGVIRIILESQTRLPLRPVLAASAAAYGFAAVDDDLLAFIRERLRVSLR
;
A
#
# COMPACT_ATOMS: atom_id res chain seq x y z
N THR A 1 -49.80 12.96 -12.19
CA THR A 1 -50.17 13.53 -10.87
C THR A 1 -50.27 12.39 -9.87
N GLY A 2 -49.32 12.30 -8.92
CA GLY A 2 -49.38 11.30 -7.84
C GLY A 2 -48.03 10.64 -7.52
N GLY A 3 -47.07 11.41 -6.99
CA GLY A 3 -45.92 10.89 -6.27
C GLY A 3 -45.86 11.61 -4.92
N LEU A 4 -45.68 10.88 -3.83
CA LEU A 4 -45.63 11.41 -2.45
C LEU A 4 -44.76 12.67 -2.36
N PRO A 5 -45.12 13.66 -1.50
CA PRO A 5 -44.22 14.78 -1.26
C PRO A 5 -42.87 14.25 -0.76
N PRO A 6 -41.72 14.78 -1.23
CA PRO A 6 -40.38 14.34 -0.84
C PRO A 6 -40.03 14.69 0.62
N ALA A 7 -41.02 14.82 1.51
CA ALA A 7 -40.86 15.30 2.89
C ALA A 7 -39.90 14.44 3.74
N GLY A 8 -39.68 13.16 3.37
CA GLY A 8 -38.72 12.29 4.05
C GLY A 8 -37.33 12.22 3.38
N LEU A 9 -37.15 12.72 2.16
CA LEU A 9 -35.87 12.65 1.45
C LEU A 9 -34.76 13.45 2.15
N PRO A 10 -34.99 14.69 2.60
CA PRO A 10 -34.01 15.43 3.40
C PRO A 10 -33.50 14.66 4.61
N ASP A 11 -34.42 14.13 5.44
CA ASP A 11 -34.07 13.38 6.65
C ASP A 11 -33.30 12.10 6.35
N MET A 12 -33.69 11.38 5.28
CA MET A 12 -32.97 10.18 4.84
C MET A 12 -31.55 10.51 4.39
N ILE A 13 -31.37 11.56 3.57
CA ILE A 13 -30.06 12.00 3.09
C ILE A 13 -29.18 12.45 4.26
N THR A 14 -29.72 13.27 5.16
CA THR A 14 -29.00 13.73 6.35
C THR A 14 -28.56 12.56 7.24
N ARG A 15 -29.39 11.52 7.40
CA ARG A 15 -29.01 10.31 8.13
C ARG A 15 -27.89 9.55 7.43
N ILE A 16 -27.98 9.35 6.11
CA ILE A 16 -26.92 8.69 5.33
C ILE A 16 -25.60 9.44 5.49
N LEU A 17 -25.61 10.77 5.37
CA LEU A 17 -24.41 11.60 5.53
C LEU A 17 -23.88 11.58 6.97
N SER A 18 -24.75 11.52 7.99
CA SER A 18 -24.30 11.53 9.39
C SER A 18 -23.75 10.18 9.86
N ASP A 19 -24.32 9.08 9.36
CA ASP A 19 -24.00 7.73 9.81
C ASP A 19 -22.98 7.02 8.90
N PHE A 20 -22.50 7.67 7.84
CA PHE A 20 -21.58 7.05 6.89
C PHE A 20 -20.25 6.64 7.57
N PRO A 21 -19.89 5.34 7.55
CA PRO A 21 -18.74 4.84 8.30
C PRO A 21 -17.43 5.10 7.56
N TRP A 22 -16.86 6.27 7.74
CA TRP A 22 -15.54 6.59 7.21
C TRP A 22 -14.42 5.91 8.01
N ARG A 23 -13.56 5.14 7.32
CA ARG A 23 -12.37 4.51 7.93
C ARG A 23 -11.43 5.52 8.61
N LYS A 24 -11.26 6.68 7.98
CA LYS A 24 -10.59 7.86 8.53
C LYS A 24 -11.51 9.06 8.36
N SER A 25 -11.88 9.70 9.44
CA SER A 25 -12.66 10.93 9.45
C SER A 25 -11.95 12.01 10.26
N GLN A 26 -12.27 13.25 9.95
CA GLN A 26 -11.76 14.44 10.58
C GLN A 26 -12.92 15.25 11.16
N ARG A 27 -12.62 16.07 12.17
CA ARG A 27 -13.55 17.02 12.77
C ARG A 27 -12.95 18.41 12.64
N TRP A 28 -13.73 19.39 12.22
CA TRP A 28 -13.27 20.75 11.99
C TRP A 28 -13.55 21.64 13.19
N GLY A 29 -12.70 22.65 13.43
CA GLY A 29 -12.63 23.37 14.72
C GLY A 29 -13.97 23.94 15.22
N ALA A 30 -14.85 24.37 14.31
CA ALA A 30 -16.15 24.95 14.64
C ALA A 30 -17.33 23.96 14.62
N THR A 31 -17.12 22.71 14.19
CA THR A 31 -18.20 21.74 13.96
C THR A 31 -17.93 20.41 14.69
N ARG A 32 -18.98 19.66 15.02
CA ARG A 32 -18.85 18.32 15.61
C ARG A 32 -19.02 17.21 14.57
N PHE A 33 -19.49 17.55 13.38
CA PHE A 33 -19.64 16.63 12.26
C PHE A 33 -18.30 16.04 11.83
N ARG A 34 -18.32 14.73 11.55
CA ARG A 34 -17.15 13.97 11.13
C ARG A 34 -17.27 13.62 9.66
N TRP A 35 -16.29 14.03 8.87
CA TRP A 35 -16.25 13.74 7.44
C TRP A 35 -14.82 13.49 6.97
N VAL A 36 -14.65 12.98 5.74
CA VAL A 36 -13.31 12.76 5.18
C VAL A 36 -12.56 14.05 4.89
N ARG A 37 -13.28 15.10 4.49
CA ARG A 37 -12.77 16.43 4.10
C ARG A 37 -13.77 17.53 4.52
N PRO A 38 -13.41 18.83 4.48
CA PRO A 38 -14.38 19.90 4.71
C PRO A 38 -15.52 19.83 3.69
N LEU A 39 -16.77 19.87 4.17
CA LEU A 39 -17.94 20.00 3.32
C LEU A 39 -18.22 21.48 3.09
N HIS A 40 -18.30 21.88 1.82
CA HIS A 40 -18.58 23.26 1.43
C HIS A 40 -20.02 23.44 0.94
N ARG A 41 -20.60 22.42 0.29
CA ARG A 41 -21.93 22.46 -0.33
C ARG A 41 -22.57 21.08 -0.29
N VAL A 42 -23.90 21.02 -0.21
CA VAL A 42 -24.69 19.79 -0.34
C VAL A 42 -25.80 20.05 -1.35
N ASN A 43 -25.72 19.43 -2.52
CA ASN A 43 -26.69 19.63 -3.58
C ASN A 43 -27.73 18.51 -3.53
N VAL A 44 -28.96 18.85 -3.12
CA VAL A 44 -30.11 17.95 -3.10
C VAL A 44 -31.20 18.56 -3.96
N LEU A 45 -31.39 18.03 -5.16
CA LEU A 45 -32.26 18.60 -6.18
C LEU A 45 -33.46 17.68 -6.46
N PHE A 46 -34.63 18.28 -6.63
CA PHE A 46 -35.85 17.62 -7.07
C PHE A 46 -36.61 18.57 -8.02
N ASP A 47 -37.01 18.08 -9.19
CA ASP A 47 -37.65 18.87 -10.25
C ASP A 47 -36.94 20.20 -10.55
N GLY A 48 -35.61 20.17 -10.59
CA GLY A 48 -34.76 21.34 -10.88
C GLY A 48 -34.64 22.36 -9.74
N ALA A 49 -35.19 22.10 -8.56
CA ALA A 49 -35.07 22.98 -7.39
C ALA A 49 -34.37 22.29 -6.22
N ALA A 50 -33.67 23.06 -5.39
CA ALA A 50 -33.14 22.54 -4.13
C ALA A 50 -34.29 22.15 -3.20
N LEU A 51 -34.20 20.96 -2.59
CA LEU A 51 -35.14 20.58 -1.54
C LEU A 51 -34.90 21.43 -0.29
N PRO A 52 -35.97 21.86 0.43
CA PRO A 52 -35.81 22.52 1.71
C PRO A 52 -35.18 21.53 2.71
N GLY A 53 -34.08 21.93 3.32
CA GLY A 53 -33.36 21.11 4.28
C GLY A 53 -31.94 21.59 4.49
N GLU A 54 -31.30 21.04 5.51
CA GLU A 54 -29.92 21.32 5.87
C GLU A 54 -29.28 20.11 6.53
N LEU A 55 -27.96 20.05 6.46
CA LEU A 55 -27.14 19.10 7.21
C LEU A 55 -26.67 19.77 8.50
N ASP A 56 -27.05 19.22 9.66
CA ASP A 56 -26.53 19.65 10.95
C ASP A 56 -25.04 19.28 11.07
N MET A 57 -24.20 20.29 11.20
CA MET A 57 -22.76 20.13 11.34
C MET A 57 -22.34 20.04 12.82
N GLY A 58 -23.27 20.13 13.77
CA GLY A 58 -23.01 20.07 15.21
C GLY A 58 -22.27 21.31 15.73
N GLY A 59 -22.77 22.49 15.37
CA GLY A 59 -22.14 23.80 15.60
C GLY A 59 -22.47 24.85 14.54
N GLY A 60 -23.16 24.42 13.48
CA GLY A 60 -23.73 25.21 12.39
C GLY A 60 -24.54 24.26 11.50
N ALA A 61 -25.16 24.78 10.44
CA ALA A 61 -25.89 23.98 9.48
C ALA A 61 -25.45 24.32 8.05
N LEU A 62 -25.48 23.33 7.16
CA LEU A 62 -25.18 23.49 5.75
C LEU A 62 -26.46 23.26 4.94
N ALA A 63 -27.08 24.34 4.48
CA ALA A 63 -28.31 24.30 3.71
C ALA A 63 -28.11 23.54 2.39
N PHE A 64 -29.14 22.81 1.97
CA PHE A 64 -29.16 22.20 0.65
C PHE A 64 -29.27 23.30 -0.41
N SER A 65 -28.44 23.19 -1.46
CA SER A 65 -28.32 24.22 -2.49
C SER A 65 -28.52 23.67 -3.90
N ALA A 66 -28.80 24.59 -4.82
CA ALA A 66 -28.74 24.35 -6.26
C ALA A 66 -27.52 25.05 -6.86
N THR A 67 -26.40 25.00 -6.15
CA THR A 67 -25.17 25.69 -6.53
C THR A 67 -24.00 24.75 -6.32
N SER A 68 -23.28 24.45 -7.39
CA SER A 68 -21.99 23.76 -7.33
C SER A 68 -20.86 24.77 -7.54
N CYS A 69 -19.62 24.29 -7.51
CA CYS A 69 -18.45 25.04 -7.95
C CYS A 69 -17.87 24.36 -9.19
N GLY A 70 -17.32 25.13 -10.11
CA GLY A 70 -16.46 24.60 -11.16
C GLY A 70 -15.06 24.28 -10.66
N HIS A 71 -14.22 23.87 -11.60
CA HIS A 71 -12.85 23.48 -11.36
C HIS A 71 -12.04 24.63 -10.74
N TYR A 72 -11.40 24.39 -9.60
CA TYR A 72 -10.73 25.41 -8.79
C TYR A 72 -9.80 26.36 -9.57
N PHE A 73 -9.11 25.83 -10.57
CA PHE A 73 -8.12 26.57 -11.34
C PHE A 73 -8.60 27.13 -12.68
N GLU A 74 -9.62 26.53 -13.28
CA GLU A 74 -10.01 26.76 -14.68
C GLU A 74 -11.41 27.36 -14.78
N HIS A 75 -12.23 27.18 -13.74
CA HIS A 75 -13.56 27.75 -13.60
C HIS A 75 -13.93 27.86 -12.11
N GLY A 76 -13.30 28.81 -11.40
CA GLY A 76 -13.51 29.00 -9.96
C GLY A 76 -14.87 29.57 -9.56
N ASP A 77 -15.72 29.90 -10.54
CA ASP A 77 -17.05 30.45 -10.31
C ASP A 77 -18.08 29.37 -9.95
N ASP A 78 -19.13 29.80 -9.26
CA ASP A 78 -20.28 28.98 -8.91
C ASP A 78 -21.09 28.57 -10.16
N ILE A 79 -21.51 27.30 -10.19
CA ILE A 79 -22.35 26.73 -11.25
C ILE A 79 -23.77 26.60 -10.73
N SER A 80 -24.73 27.22 -11.41
CA SER A 80 -26.14 27.08 -11.07
C SER A 80 -26.69 25.73 -11.53
N LEU A 81 -27.19 24.96 -10.57
CA LEU A 81 -27.94 23.73 -10.79
C LEU A 81 -29.47 23.95 -10.73
N ALA A 82 -29.90 25.21 -10.63
CA ALA A 82 -31.32 25.54 -10.71
C ALA A 82 -31.84 25.22 -12.13
N GLY A 83 -33.02 24.59 -12.18
CA GLY A 83 -33.64 24.12 -13.41
C GLY A 83 -32.94 22.92 -14.06
N VAL A 84 -32.09 22.17 -13.35
CA VAL A 84 -31.53 20.93 -13.88
C VAL A 84 -32.66 19.95 -14.22
N ALA A 85 -32.73 19.53 -15.48
CA ALA A 85 -33.83 18.72 -16.00
C ALA A 85 -33.56 17.20 -15.99
N SER A 86 -32.28 16.80 -15.94
CA SER A 86 -31.86 15.39 -15.95
C SER A 86 -30.45 15.23 -15.36
N ALA A 87 -30.03 13.98 -15.15
CA ALA A 87 -28.65 13.67 -14.78
C ALA A 87 -27.64 14.13 -15.86
N ASP A 88 -28.00 14.00 -17.14
CA ASP A 88 -27.14 14.43 -18.25
C ASP A 88 -26.97 15.96 -18.29
N ASP A 89 -28.01 16.72 -17.98
CA ASP A 89 -27.92 18.19 -17.84
C ASP A 89 -26.97 18.57 -16.69
N TYR A 90 -27.08 17.90 -15.53
CA TYR A 90 -26.14 18.08 -14.43
C TYR A 90 -24.69 17.79 -14.83
N VAL A 91 -24.45 16.67 -15.52
CA VAL A 91 -23.12 16.30 -16.01
C VAL A 91 -22.62 17.33 -17.03
N GLY A 92 -23.46 17.80 -17.94
CA GLY A 92 -23.14 18.83 -18.91
C GLY A 92 -22.72 20.15 -18.26
N ARG A 93 -23.51 20.65 -17.29
CA ARG A 93 -23.19 21.90 -16.58
C ARG A 93 -21.89 21.81 -15.79
N LEU A 94 -21.60 20.68 -15.15
CA LEU A 94 -20.33 20.50 -14.46
C LEU A 94 -19.16 20.35 -15.44
N ARG A 95 -19.38 19.73 -16.60
CA ARG A 95 -18.38 19.66 -17.67
C ARG A 95 -18.03 21.05 -18.21
N ASP A 96 -19.00 21.95 -18.36
CA ASP A 96 -18.77 23.36 -18.76
C ASP A 96 -17.87 24.10 -17.75
N GLY A 97 -17.93 23.69 -16.48
CA GLY A 97 -17.03 24.14 -15.42
C GLY A 97 -15.75 23.31 -15.26
N TYR A 98 -15.38 22.50 -16.25
CA TYR A 98 -14.21 21.59 -16.22
C TYR A 98 -14.22 20.57 -15.08
N VAL A 99 -15.39 20.01 -14.74
CA VAL A 99 -15.53 18.93 -13.76
C VAL A 99 -16.09 17.68 -14.42
N MET A 100 -15.25 16.66 -14.64
CA MET A 100 -15.70 15.36 -15.16
C MET A 100 -16.37 14.55 -14.05
N VAL A 101 -17.71 14.56 -13.97
CA VAL A 101 -18.45 13.88 -12.89
C VAL A 101 -18.26 12.36 -12.90
N ASP A 102 -18.29 11.75 -14.07
CA ASP A 102 -18.21 10.30 -14.21
C ASP A 102 -16.76 9.82 -13.96
N ARG A 103 -16.63 8.94 -12.96
CA ARG A 103 -15.34 8.38 -12.57
C ARG A 103 -14.73 7.48 -13.65
N ALA A 104 -15.54 6.70 -14.34
CA ALA A 104 -15.08 5.81 -15.40
C ALA A 104 -14.59 6.60 -16.62
N GLU A 105 -15.30 7.67 -16.98
CA GLU A 105 -14.85 8.59 -18.03
C GLU A 105 -13.50 9.23 -17.67
N ARG A 106 -13.39 9.77 -16.45
CA ARG A 106 -12.16 10.41 -15.98
C ARG A 106 -10.99 9.42 -15.95
N ARG A 107 -11.24 8.18 -15.51
CA ARG A 107 -10.25 7.10 -15.53
C ARG A 107 -9.80 6.78 -16.95
N ALA A 108 -10.74 6.69 -17.89
CA ALA A 108 -10.42 6.45 -19.31
C ALA A 108 -9.56 7.58 -19.87
N ALA A 109 -9.93 8.85 -19.64
CA ALA A 109 -9.14 10.00 -20.08
C ALA A 109 -7.68 9.98 -19.57
N ILE A 110 -7.47 9.57 -18.31
CA ILE A 110 -6.13 9.39 -17.74
C ILE A 110 -5.36 8.29 -18.46
N VAL A 111 -5.96 7.10 -18.59
CA VAL A 111 -5.30 5.94 -19.18
C VAL A 111 -5.00 6.16 -20.65
N ASP A 112 -5.96 6.68 -21.41
CA ASP A 112 -5.83 6.92 -22.85
C ASP A 112 -4.81 8.01 -23.13
N GLY A 113 -4.85 9.12 -22.38
CA GLY A 113 -3.88 10.21 -22.50
C GLY A 113 -2.46 9.78 -22.13
N ALA A 114 -2.30 9.02 -21.04
CA ALA A 114 -1.00 8.49 -20.65
C ALA A 114 -0.47 7.47 -21.67
N SER A 115 -1.31 6.54 -22.14
CA SER A 115 -0.90 5.51 -23.09
C SER A 115 -0.48 6.12 -24.42
N ALA A 116 -1.25 7.09 -24.95
CA ALA A 116 -0.92 7.77 -26.20
C ALA A 116 0.44 8.49 -26.15
N LEU A 117 0.79 9.12 -25.01
CA LEU A 117 2.08 9.75 -24.82
C LEU A 117 3.23 8.73 -24.80
N VAL A 118 3.00 7.60 -24.14
CA VAL A 118 4.02 6.55 -23.92
C VAL A 118 4.26 5.73 -25.19
N ASP A 119 3.20 5.39 -25.93
CA ASP A 119 3.28 4.69 -27.22
C ASP A 119 4.13 5.49 -28.22
N GLY A 120 4.00 6.82 -28.20
CA GLY A 120 4.82 7.73 -29.01
C GLY A 120 6.33 7.68 -28.70
N GLN A 121 6.74 7.07 -27.58
CA GLN A 121 8.12 6.90 -27.15
C GLN A 121 8.65 5.47 -27.34
N GLY A 122 7.84 4.56 -27.89
CA GLY A 122 8.22 3.15 -28.04
C GLY A 122 8.29 2.37 -26.73
N ALA A 123 7.58 2.84 -25.70
CA ALA A 123 7.42 2.16 -24.42
C ALA A 123 5.94 1.82 -24.17
N LYS A 124 5.64 1.15 -23.07
CA LYS A 124 4.27 0.87 -22.62
C LYS A 124 4.01 1.46 -21.24
N LEU A 125 2.78 1.88 -21.00
CA LEU A 125 2.37 2.33 -19.66
C LEU A 125 2.33 1.12 -18.74
N ARG A 126 3.08 1.14 -17.63
CA ARG A 126 2.96 0.10 -16.61
C ARG A 126 1.65 0.32 -15.84
N VAL A 127 0.68 -0.55 -16.07
CA VAL A 127 -0.65 -0.41 -15.47
C VAL A 127 -0.60 -0.73 -13.99
N ASN A 128 -1.04 0.24 -13.19
CA ASN A 128 -1.22 0.08 -11.76
C ASN A 128 -2.62 0.54 -11.35
N GLU A 129 -3.56 -0.40 -11.27
CA GLU A 129 -4.98 -0.11 -11.03
C GLU A 129 -5.22 0.75 -9.78
N GLY A 130 -4.53 0.42 -8.68
CA GLY A 130 -4.68 1.17 -7.43
C GLY A 130 -4.19 2.62 -7.54
N LEU A 131 -3.07 2.84 -8.22
CA LEU A 131 -2.55 4.19 -8.44
C LEU A 131 -3.43 4.98 -9.43
N ILE A 132 -3.88 4.36 -10.51
CA ILE A 132 -4.81 4.98 -11.47
C ILE A 132 -6.11 5.38 -10.77
N ASP A 133 -6.64 4.49 -9.93
CA ASP A 133 -7.84 4.75 -9.13
C ASP A 133 -7.66 5.92 -8.16
N GLU A 134 -6.47 6.03 -7.55
CA GLU A 134 -6.11 7.14 -6.68
C GLU A 134 -6.00 8.45 -7.47
N ILE A 135 -5.24 8.48 -8.56
CA ILE A 135 -5.09 9.67 -9.43
C ILE A 135 -6.46 10.14 -9.94
N THR A 136 -7.32 9.21 -10.37
CA THR A 136 -8.69 9.51 -10.80
C THR A 136 -9.48 10.25 -9.71
N GLY A 137 -9.24 9.94 -8.44
CA GLY A 137 -9.86 10.62 -7.30
C GLY A 137 -9.21 11.95 -6.90
N LEU A 138 -8.02 12.26 -7.42
CA LEU A 138 -7.27 13.48 -7.09
C LEU A 138 -7.49 14.64 -8.07
N VAL A 139 -7.90 14.33 -9.29
CA VAL A 139 -8.10 15.32 -10.37
C VAL A 139 -9.56 15.39 -10.77
N GLU A 140 -10.02 16.55 -11.21
CA GLU A 140 -11.36 16.79 -11.75
C GLU A 140 -11.35 16.88 -13.28
N TRP A 141 -10.24 17.37 -13.85
CA TRP A 141 -9.97 17.44 -15.28
C TRP A 141 -8.52 16.99 -15.58
N PRO A 142 -8.32 15.73 -16.00
CA PRO A 142 -6.98 15.16 -16.18
C PRO A 142 -6.30 15.68 -17.45
N HIS A 143 -5.03 16.06 -17.32
CA HIS A 143 -4.12 16.33 -18.44
C HIS A 143 -2.79 15.62 -18.20
N ALA A 144 -2.43 14.68 -19.07
CA ALA A 144 -1.23 13.87 -18.92
C ALA A 144 0.00 14.57 -19.51
N LEU A 145 1.13 14.48 -18.80
CA LEU A 145 2.42 15.03 -19.19
C LEU A 145 3.49 13.94 -19.09
N PHE A 146 4.32 13.81 -20.13
CA PHE A 146 5.39 12.82 -20.17
C PHE A 146 6.73 13.43 -19.74
N GLY A 147 7.39 12.81 -18.77
CA GLY A 147 8.70 13.16 -18.29
C GLY A 147 9.70 12.03 -18.42
N ARG A 148 10.99 12.36 -18.25
CA ARG A 148 12.08 11.40 -18.29
C ARG A 148 12.93 11.48 -17.03
N ILE A 149 13.27 10.32 -16.50
CA ILE A 149 14.25 10.08 -15.43
C ILE A 149 15.64 10.14 -16.05
N GLU A 150 16.59 10.71 -15.34
CA GLU A 150 17.97 10.75 -15.81
C GLU A 150 18.61 9.36 -15.82
N ASP A 151 19.37 9.06 -16.86
CA ASP A 151 19.92 7.73 -17.14
C ASP A 151 20.76 7.17 -15.99
N GLY A 152 21.43 8.03 -15.20
CA GLY A 152 22.21 7.62 -14.03
C GLY A 152 21.38 6.89 -12.96
N PHE A 153 20.14 7.34 -12.73
CA PHE A 153 19.26 6.73 -11.72
C PHE A 153 18.70 5.38 -12.17
N MET A 154 18.74 5.06 -13.46
CA MET A 154 18.28 3.77 -13.98
C MET A 154 19.20 2.59 -13.56
N SER A 155 20.28 2.88 -12.84
CA SER A 155 21.12 1.87 -12.17
C SER A 155 20.58 1.41 -10.82
N LEU A 156 19.58 2.12 -10.27
CA LEU A 156 18.90 1.73 -9.04
C LEU A 156 18.00 0.50 -9.29
N PRO A 157 17.78 -0.35 -8.27
CA PRO A 157 16.79 -1.42 -8.36
C PRO A 157 15.40 -0.92 -8.74
N ASP A 158 14.66 -1.71 -9.50
CA ASP A 158 13.30 -1.38 -9.97
C ASP A 158 12.37 -1.05 -8.80
N GLU A 159 12.48 -1.76 -7.67
CA GLU A 159 11.66 -1.52 -6.48
C GLU A 159 11.99 -0.17 -5.82
N VAL A 160 13.25 0.28 -5.88
CA VAL A 160 13.67 1.59 -5.37
C VAL A 160 13.14 2.71 -6.26
N LEU A 161 13.23 2.52 -7.58
CA LEU A 161 12.64 3.43 -8.56
C LEU A 161 11.12 3.53 -8.36
N GLU A 162 10.43 2.39 -8.27
CA GLU A 162 8.98 2.35 -8.09
C GLU A 162 8.58 3.01 -6.76
N ALA A 163 9.23 2.71 -5.63
CA ALA A 163 8.93 3.35 -4.35
C ALA A 163 9.08 4.89 -4.43
N SER A 164 10.18 5.36 -5.02
CA SER A 164 10.46 6.80 -5.18
C SER A 164 9.44 7.51 -6.07
N ILE A 165 9.03 6.88 -7.17
CA ILE A 165 8.13 7.46 -8.18
C ILE A 165 6.66 7.37 -7.72
N ARG A 166 6.24 6.21 -7.23
CA ARG A 166 4.84 5.89 -6.94
C ARG A 166 4.39 6.45 -5.59
N VAL A 167 5.11 6.13 -4.52
CA VAL A 167 4.64 6.40 -3.15
C VAL A 167 4.72 7.90 -2.85
N HIS A 168 5.77 8.56 -3.31
CA HIS A 168 6.00 9.97 -2.97
C HIS A 168 5.43 10.94 -3.99
N GLN A 169 5.30 10.55 -5.27
CA GLN A 169 4.94 11.49 -6.35
C GLN A 169 3.70 11.08 -7.16
N LYS A 170 3.21 9.84 -7.03
CA LYS A 170 2.02 9.33 -7.73
C LYS A 170 2.13 9.41 -9.26
N TYR A 171 3.32 9.23 -9.81
CA TYR A 171 3.50 9.19 -11.26
C TYR A 171 3.29 7.77 -11.78
N LEU A 172 2.79 7.66 -12.99
CA LEU A 172 2.69 6.38 -13.69
C LEU A 172 4.05 6.09 -14.34
N THR A 173 4.57 4.88 -14.15
CA THR A 173 5.84 4.46 -14.75
C THR A 173 5.61 3.83 -16.12
N THR A 174 6.68 3.68 -16.88
CA THR A 174 6.67 3.02 -18.18
C THR A 174 7.56 1.79 -18.18
N GLU A 175 7.27 0.86 -19.07
CA GLU A 175 8.03 -0.38 -19.23
C GLU A 175 8.29 -0.72 -20.69
N ASP A 176 9.32 -1.53 -20.92
CA ASP A 176 9.66 -2.09 -22.23
C ASP A 176 8.84 -3.36 -22.53
N GLU A 177 9.13 -4.01 -23.66
CA GLU A 177 8.43 -5.24 -24.05
C GLU A 177 8.69 -6.43 -23.12
N ASP A 178 9.82 -6.41 -22.40
CA ASP A 178 10.21 -7.44 -21.42
C ASP A 178 9.61 -7.16 -20.02
N GLY A 179 8.91 -6.04 -19.85
CA GLY A 179 8.35 -5.62 -18.57
C GLY A 179 9.40 -5.04 -17.63
N ARG A 180 10.52 -4.50 -18.12
CA ARG A 180 11.47 -3.71 -17.32
C ARG A 180 11.11 -2.25 -17.34
N LEU A 181 11.37 -1.54 -16.24
CA LEU A 181 11.12 -0.10 -16.18
C LEU A 181 11.99 0.65 -17.21
N THR A 182 11.36 1.57 -17.95
CA THR A 182 12.08 2.53 -18.79
C THR A 182 12.20 3.88 -18.06
N PRO A 183 13.07 4.81 -18.51
CA PRO A 183 13.20 6.11 -17.85
C PRO A 183 11.98 7.02 -18.05
N GLY A 184 10.93 6.59 -18.75
CA GLY A 184 9.70 7.37 -18.93
C GLY A 184 8.78 7.33 -17.70
N PHE A 185 8.16 8.47 -17.39
CA PHE A 185 7.05 8.55 -16.44
C PHE A 185 5.98 9.54 -16.91
N VAL A 186 4.75 9.36 -16.42
CA VAL A 186 3.62 10.24 -16.73
C VAL A 186 3.10 10.89 -15.45
N VAL A 187 2.99 12.22 -15.49
CA VAL A 187 2.32 13.03 -14.47
C VAL A 187 0.92 13.38 -14.97
N VAL A 188 -0.08 13.28 -14.10
CA VAL A 188 -1.43 13.77 -14.41
C VAL A 188 -1.65 15.10 -13.70
N SER A 189 -1.68 16.17 -14.48
CA SER A 189 -2.02 17.51 -14.05
C SER A 189 -3.55 17.66 -13.93
N ASN A 190 -3.99 18.48 -12.97
CA ASN A 190 -5.38 18.93 -12.86
C ASN A 190 -5.50 20.34 -13.45
N ARG A 191 -5.06 20.52 -14.70
CA ARG A 191 -5.04 21.78 -15.45
C ARG A 191 -5.37 21.47 -16.91
N LEU A 192 -5.86 22.46 -17.66
CA LEU A 192 -5.97 22.35 -19.11
C LEU A 192 -4.59 22.23 -19.77
N ALA A 193 -4.55 21.75 -21.00
CA ALA A 193 -3.31 21.76 -21.79
C ALA A 193 -2.89 23.21 -22.08
N ASP A 194 -1.64 23.54 -21.77
CA ASP A 194 -1.02 24.83 -22.10
C ASP A 194 0.50 24.63 -22.14
N ALA A 195 1.12 24.79 -23.31
CA ALA A 195 2.52 24.41 -23.50
C ALA A 195 3.48 25.08 -22.51
N ALA A 196 3.32 26.39 -22.26
CA ALA A 196 4.22 27.12 -21.38
C ALA A 196 4.06 26.70 -19.90
N ARG A 197 2.82 26.47 -19.46
CA ARG A 197 2.53 25.97 -18.12
C ARG A 197 2.95 24.51 -17.97
N ASP A 198 2.73 23.70 -18.99
CA ASP A 198 3.06 22.27 -19.01
C ASP A 198 4.57 22.09 -18.86
N ASP A 199 5.39 22.89 -19.55
CA ASP A 199 6.84 22.91 -19.38
C ASP A 199 7.26 23.23 -17.95
N VAL A 200 6.60 24.21 -17.31
CA VAL A 200 6.88 24.60 -15.92
C VAL A 200 6.46 23.50 -14.93
N ILE A 201 5.28 22.92 -15.12
CA ILE A 201 4.77 21.81 -14.30
C ILE A 201 5.73 20.63 -14.42
N LEU A 202 6.09 20.24 -15.64
CA LEU A 202 6.95 19.10 -15.90
C LEU A 202 8.35 19.31 -15.31
N ALA A 203 8.96 20.47 -15.52
CA ALA A 203 10.27 20.80 -14.96
C ALA A 203 10.26 20.81 -13.41
N GLY A 204 9.17 21.27 -12.80
CA GLY A 204 8.97 21.21 -11.35
C GLY A 204 8.91 19.76 -10.84
N ASN A 205 8.08 18.92 -11.46
CA ASN A 205 7.91 17.52 -11.10
C ASN A 205 9.21 16.71 -11.32
N GLN A 206 9.92 16.95 -12.42
CA GLN A 206 11.24 16.33 -12.68
C GLN A 206 12.28 16.73 -11.64
N ARG A 207 12.31 18.00 -11.21
CA ARG A 207 13.25 18.45 -10.17
C ARG A 207 12.99 17.78 -8.83
N VAL A 208 11.72 17.63 -8.45
CA VAL A 208 11.33 16.95 -7.21
C VAL A 208 11.70 15.46 -7.29
N LEU A 209 11.41 14.80 -8.40
CA LEU A 209 11.76 13.40 -8.60
C LEU A 209 13.28 13.17 -8.58
N ARG A 210 14.03 14.03 -9.27
CA ARG A 210 15.50 13.99 -9.28
C ARG A 210 16.06 14.05 -7.85
N ALA A 211 15.57 14.96 -7.02
CA ALA A 211 16.03 15.09 -5.64
C ALA A 211 15.77 13.80 -4.83
N ARG A 212 14.58 13.21 -4.98
CA ARG A 212 14.23 11.95 -4.30
C ARG A 212 15.06 10.76 -4.77
N LEU A 213 15.31 10.66 -6.07
CA LEU A 213 16.17 9.62 -6.63
C LEU A 213 17.63 9.79 -6.23
N ALA A 214 18.11 11.03 -6.05
CA ALA A 214 19.45 11.29 -5.53
C ALA A 214 19.58 10.86 -4.06
N ASP A 215 18.56 11.09 -3.23
CA ASP A 215 18.53 10.59 -1.84
C ASP A 215 18.54 9.05 -1.82
N ALA A 216 17.72 8.41 -2.64
CA ALA A 216 17.69 6.96 -2.77
C ALA A 216 19.03 6.39 -3.26
N GLU A 217 19.65 7.02 -4.27
CA GLU A 217 20.96 6.64 -4.78
C GLU A 217 22.05 6.77 -3.73
N PHE A 218 22.03 7.84 -2.93
CA PHE A 218 22.95 8.01 -1.81
C PHE A 218 22.83 6.85 -0.82
N PHE A 219 21.62 6.51 -0.37
CA PHE A 219 21.42 5.38 0.54
C PHE A 219 21.80 4.04 -0.08
N TRP A 220 21.49 3.84 -1.36
CA TRP A 220 21.88 2.64 -2.09
C TRP A 220 23.40 2.45 -2.13
N GLN A 221 24.14 3.53 -2.36
CA GLN A 221 25.61 3.49 -2.38
C GLN A 221 26.18 3.31 -0.97
N GLU A 222 25.68 4.06 0.02
CA GLU A 222 26.15 4.02 1.40
C GLU A 222 25.91 2.64 2.05
N ASP A 223 24.69 2.10 1.95
CA ASP A 223 24.33 0.82 2.58
C ASP A 223 25.10 -0.38 1.99
N ARG A 224 25.68 -0.23 0.79
CA ARG A 224 26.48 -1.27 0.11
C ARG A 224 27.97 -1.24 0.45
N GLN A 225 28.43 -0.25 1.23
CA GLN A 225 29.85 -0.16 1.59
C GLN A 225 30.27 -1.22 2.61
N ALA A 226 29.33 -1.70 3.43
CA ALA A 226 29.58 -2.72 4.44
C ALA A 226 28.78 -4.00 4.15
N PRO A 227 29.32 -5.19 4.47
CA PRO A 227 28.56 -6.44 4.42
C PRO A 227 27.30 -6.37 5.30
N LEU A 228 26.19 -6.92 4.81
CA LEU A 228 24.91 -6.93 5.53
C LEU A 228 25.01 -7.52 6.95
N ALA A 229 25.90 -8.48 7.17
CA ALA A 229 26.12 -9.09 8.48
C ALA A 229 26.64 -8.11 9.55
N GLU A 230 27.32 -7.03 9.16
CA GLU A 230 27.81 -6.00 10.09
C GLU A 230 26.68 -5.16 10.69
N ALA A 231 25.48 -5.19 10.08
CA ALA A 231 24.30 -4.51 10.59
C ALA A 231 23.64 -5.25 11.78
N LEU A 232 23.92 -6.55 11.96
CA LEU A 232 23.24 -7.38 12.96
C LEU A 232 23.33 -6.86 14.41
N PRO A 233 24.50 -6.41 14.93
CA PRO A 233 24.57 -5.92 16.30
C PRO A 233 23.64 -4.72 16.56
N ARG A 234 23.42 -3.87 15.54
CA ARG A 234 22.54 -2.69 15.64
C ARG A 234 21.06 -3.06 15.77
N LEU A 235 20.66 -4.29 15.42
CA LEU A 235 19.30 -4.77 15.64
C LEU A 235 18.95 -4.91 17.13
N ALA A 236 19.95 -4.91 18.02
CA ALA A 236 19.73 -4.96 19.47
C ALA A 236 19.06 -3.67 19.99
N ASP A 237 19.26 -2.54 19.29
CA ASP A 237 18.67 -1.25 19.66
C ASP A 237 17.17 -1.15 19.31
N ILE A 238 16.67 -2.08 18.51
CA ILE A 238 15.27 -2.12 18.08
C ILE A 238 14.50 -3.12 18.94
N VAL A 239 13.62 -2.62 19.79
CA VAL A 239 12.69 -3.46 20.57
C VAL A 239 11.70 -4.12 19.60
N PHE A 240 11.61 -5.45 19.62
CA PHE A 240 10.64 -6.18 18.80
C PHE A 240 9.22 -6.01 19.38
N TYR A 241 9.06 -6.29 20.68
CA TYR A 241 7.84 -6.02 21.44
C TYR A 241 8.12 -6.16 22.94
N GLU A 242 7.31 -5.53 23.78
CA GLU A 242 7.40 -5.68 25.24
C GLU A 242 7.27 -7.17 25.63
N GLY A 243 8.31 -7.70 26.29
CA GLY A 243 8.37 -9.11 26.67
C GLY A 243 8.87 -10.09 25.59
N LEU A 244 9.18 -9.63 24.37
CA LEU A 244 9.68 -10.50 23.26
C LEU A 244 11.14 -10.22 22.85
N GLY A 245 11.80 -9.29 23.54
CA GLY A 245 13.19 -8.91 23.31
C GLY A 245 13.38 -7.93 22.15
N SER A 246 14.59 -7.92 21.60
CA SER A 246 15.00 -7.09 20.47
C SER A 246 14.77 -7.79 19.12
N VAL A 247 14.92 -7.04 18.03
CA VAL A 247 14.95 -7.61 16.67
C VAL A 247 16.19 -8.49 16.46
N HIS A 248 17.30 -8.19 17.16
CA HIS A 248 18.46 -9.09 17.19
C HIS A 248 18.10 -10.46 17.78
N ASP A 249 17.40 -10.48 18.93
CA ASP A 249 16.94 -11.73 19.55
C ASP A 249 16.00 -12.49 18.62
N LYS A 250 15.11 -11.75 17.93
CA LYS A 250 14.25 -12.33 16.91
C LYS A 250 15.06 -12.98 15.78
N ALA A 251 16.03 -12.27 15.20
CA ALA A 251 16.86 -12.81 14.11
C ALA A 251 17.57 -14.11 14.52
N ALA A 252 18.07 -14.19 15.76
CA ALA A 252 18.66 -15.41 16.30
C ALA A 252 17.65 -16.58 16.42
N ARG A 253 16.43 -16.30 16.88
CA ARG A 253 15.34 -17.30 16.92
C ARG A 253 14.94 -17.75 15.51
N LEU A 254 14.85 -16.83 14.56
CA LEU A 254 14.53 -17.15 13.17
C LEU A 254 15.56 -18.10 12.56
N ALA A 255 16.86 -17.86 12.78
CA ALA A 255 17.92 -18.73 12.28
C ALA A 255 17.76 -20.18 12.76
N GLN A 256 17.53 -20.37 14.06
CA GLN A 256 17.31 -21.69 14.65
C GLN A 256 16.04 -22.36 14.12
N LEU A 257 14.94 -21.59 14.02
CA LEU A 257 13.65 -22.11 13.60
C LEU A 257 13.63 -22.44 12.11
N ALA A 258 14.24 -21.63 11.25
CA ALA A 258 14.36 -21.91 9.82
C ALA A 258 15.17 -23.20 9.58
N ALA A 259 16.30 -23.38 10.27
CA ALA A 259 17.07 -24.61 10.21
C ALA A 259 16.28 -25.82 10.73
N HIS A 260 15.42 -25.65 11.74
CA HIS A 260 14.54 -26.70 12.26
C HIS A 260 13.41 -27.08 11.27
N ILE A 261 12.92 -26.11 10.49
CA ILE A 261 11.85 -26.31 9.50
C ILE A 261 12.40 -26.93 8.20
N ALA A 262 13.61 -26.59 7.80
CA ALA A 262 14.22 -26.99 6.53
C ALA A 262 14.07 -28.49 6.17
N PRO A 263 14.25 -29.46 7.09
CA PRO A 263 14.09 -30.89 6.76
C PRO A 263 12.69 -31.30 6.26
N ALA A 264 11.65 -30.51 6.54
CA ALA A 264 10.30 -30.77 6.08
C ALA A 264 10.04 -30.27 4.65
N ILE A 265 10.94 -29.47 4.08
CA ILE A 265 10.80 -28.82 2.77
C ILE A 265 11.78 -29.46 1.79
N ALA A 266 11.25 -30.03 0.71
CA ALA A 266 12.07 -30.68 -0.29
C ALA A 266 13.06 -29.70 -0.95
N GLY A 267 14.33 -30.08 -0.99
CA GLY A 267 15.40 -29.28 -1.61
C GLY A 267 15.89 -28.09 -0.79
N CYS A 268 15.43 -27.92 0.45
CA CYS A 268 15.90 -26.85 1.33
C CYS A 268 17.24 -27.20 1.98
N ASP A 269 18.25 -26.34 1.79
CA ASP A 269 19.47 -26.40 2.60
C ASP A 269 19.24 -25.68 3.95
N GLY A 270 19.32 -26.44 5.04
CA GLY A 270 19.12 -25.91 6.40
C GLY A 270 20.18 -24.88 6.82
N ALA A 271 21.41 -24.98 6.32
CA ALA A 271 22.45 -24.00 6.60
C ALA A 271 22.17 -22.68 5.88
N ALA A 272 21.81 -22.74 4.60
CA ALA A 272 21.42 -21.57 3.82
C ALA A 272 20.15 -20.90 4.38
N ALA A 273 19.14 -21.69 4.75
CA ALA A 273 17.91 -21.18 5.38
C ALA A 273 18.19 -20.51 6.74
N GLY A 274 19.04 -21.12 7.57
CA GLY A 274 19.44 -20.55 8.85
C GLY A 274 20.19 -19.23 8.69
N GLU A 275 21.13 -19.16 7.74
CA GLU A 275 21.89 -17.94 7.46
C GLU A 275 21.01 -16.83 6.88
N ALA A 276 20.13 -17.17 5.93
CA ALA A 276 19.16 -16.22 5.39
C ALA A 276 18.25 -15.67 6.50
N ALA A 277 17.73 -16.53 7.37
CA ALA A 277 16.90 -16.10 8.50
C ALA A 277 17.63 -15.19 9.49
N ARG A 278 18.93 -15.45 9.74
CA ARG A 278 19.77 -14.61 10.59
C ARG A 278 19.89 -13.19 10.01
N LEU A 279 20.06 -13.08 8.69
CA LEU A 279 20.24 -11.81 7.98
C LEU A 279 18.93 -11.13 7.56
N ALA A 280 17.79 -11.83 7.64
CA ALA A 280 16.53 -11.40 7.04
C ALA A 280 16.00 -10.03 7.52
N LYS A 281 16.44 -9.59 8.70
CA LYS A 281 16.03 -8.31 9.32
C LYS A 281 17.14 -7.27 9.36
N ALA A 282 18.32 -7.58 8.83
CA ALA A 282 19.51 -6.75 8.95
C ALA A 282 19.37 -5.41 8.18
N ASP A 283 18.54 -5.37 7.15
CA ASP A 283 18.27 -4.15 6.40
C ASP A 283 17.40 -3.14 7.16
N LEU A 284 16.74 -3.51 8.26
CA LEU A 284 15.91 -2.60 9.06
C LEU A 284 16.70 -1.42 9.68
N VAL A 285 18.03 -1.51 9.71
CA VAL A 285 18.93 -0.44 10.20
C VAL A 285 19.69 0.27 9.07
N SER A 286 19.37 -0.03 7.81
CA SER A 286 19.93 0.62 6.63
C SER A 286 19.30 2.00 6.42
N GLY A 287 20.03 2.90 5.76
CA GLY A 287 19.52 4.22 5.39
C GLY A 287 18.32 4.11 4.44
N MET A 288 18.39 3.21 3.47
CA MET A 288 17.33 2.97 2.49
C MET A 288 16.02 2.53 3.16
N VAL A 289 16.05 1.57 4.09
CA VAL A 289 14.82 1.13 4.78
C VAL A 289 14.34 2.18 5.79
N GLY A 290 15.24 3.01 6.31
CA GLY A 290 14.89 4.18 7.11
C GLY A 290 14.05 5.21 6.32
N GLU A 291 14.41 5.49 5.07
CA GLU A 291 13.66 6.41 4.19
C GLU A 291 12.46 5.73 3.51
N PHE A 292 12.59 4.45 3.14
CA PHE A 292 11.58 3.65 2.42
C PHE A 292 11.25 2.34 3.17
N PRO A 293 10.49 2.39 4.28
CA PRO A 293 10.19 1.21 5.10
C PRO A 293 9.47 0.07 4.37
N GLU A 294 8.79 0.36 3.27
CA GLU A 294 8.15 -0.63 2.40
C GLU A 294 9.15 -1.55 1.67
N LEU A 295 10.42 -1.14 1.55
CA LEU A 295 11.48 -1.92 0.88
C LEU A 295 12.19 -2.91 1.81
N GLN A 296 11.75 -3.03 3.07
CA GLN A 296 12.30 -4.00 4.01
C GLN A 296 12.20 -5.45 3.49
N GLY A 297 13.20 -6.26 3.81
CA GLY A 297 13.44 -7.57 3.21
C GLY A 297 14.00 -7.48 1.79
N ILE A 298 13.40 -6.67 0.92
CA ILE A 298 13.82 -6.51 -0.47
C ILE A 298 15.25 -5.97 -0.55
N MET A 299 15.52 -4.87 0.16
CA MET A 299 16.87 -4.31 0.22
C MET A 299 17.85 -5.26 0.88
N GLY A 300 17.45 -5.99 1.91
CA GLY A 300 18.27 -7.05 2.51
C GLY A 300 18.73 -8.09 1.48
N GLY A 301 17.87 -8.48 0.54
CA GLY A 301 18.24 -9.39 -0.54
C GLY A 301 19.30 -8.80 -1.46
N TYR A 302 19.10 -7.54 -1.89
CA TYR A 302 20.07 -6.83 -2.72
C TYR A 302 21.43 -6.64 -2.03
N TYR A 303 21.44 -6.28 -0.75
CA TYR A 303 22.68 -6.11 0.01
C TYR A 303 23.40 -7.44 0.26
N ALA A 304 22.65 -8.52 0.50
CA ALA A 304 23.23 -9.86 0.60
C ALA A 304 23.89 -10.26 -0.73
N GLU A 305 23.23 -10.05 -1.86
CA GLU A 305 23.78 -10.33 -3.19
C GLU A 305 25.02 -9.49 -3.49
N ALA A 306 24.97 -8.17 -3.21
CA ALA A 306 26.12 -7.28 -3.37
C ALA A 306 27.31 -7.68 -2.49
N GLY A 307 27.04 -8.26 -1.32
CA GLY A 307 28.05 -8.83 -0.40
C GLY A 307 28.54 -10.23 -0.79
N GLY A 308 28.11 -10.79 -1.92
CA GLY A 308 28.53 -12.09 -2.42
C GLY A 308 27.83 -13.29 -1.75
N ALA A 309 26.68 -13.08 -1.09
CA ALA A 309 25.90 -14.18 -0.54
C ALA A 309 25.38 -15.11 -1.66
N PRO A 310 25.23 -16.43 -1.39
CA PRO A 310 24.61 -17.33 -2.34
C PRO A 310 23.20 -16.87 -2.75
N ALA A 311 22.82 -17.10 -4.02
CA ALA A 311 21.53 -16.67 -4.55
C ALA A 311 20.33 -17.18 -3.73
N ALA A 312 20.42 -18.40 -3.18
CA ALA A 312 19.39 -18.96 -2.30
C ALA A 312 19.21 -18.14 -1.02
N VAL A 313 20.31 -17.63 -0.43
CA VAL A 313 20.29 -16.79 0.77
C VAL A 313 19.70 -15.42 0.45
N ALA A 314 20.19 -14.75 -0.59
CA ALA A 314 19.68 -13.44 -1.00
C ALA A 314 18.19 -13.48 -1.37
N SER A 315 17.74 -14.50 -2.12
CA SER A 315 16.32 -14.67 -2.45
C SER A 315 15.47 -14.99 -1.24
N ALA A 316 15.96 -15.80 -0.30
CA ALA A 316 15.22 -16.10 0.92
C ALA A 316 15.07 -14.87 1.82
N ILE A 317 16.11 -14.03 1.92
CA ILE A 317 16.04 -12.73 2.59
C ILE A 317 15.02 -11.82 1.90
N ARG A 318 15.05 -11.68 0.57
CA ARG A 318 14.09 -10.85 -0.17
C ARG A 318 12.64 -11.28 0.05
N ASP A 319 12.38 -12.59 0.01
CA ASP A 319 11.02 -13.11 -0.07
C ASP A 319 10.40 -13.49 1.29
N HIS A 320 11.14 -13.40 2.41
CA HIS A 320 10.69 -13.97 3.69
C HIS A 320 9.37 -13.39 4.23
N TYR A 321 9.01 -12.16 3.86
CA TYR A 321 7.70 -11.59 4.23
C TYR A 321 6.53 -12.23 3.48
N ARG A 322 6.77 -12.81 2.29
CA ARG A 322 5.72 -13.41 1.44
C ARG A 322 5.15 -14.70 2.04
N PRO A 323 3.85 -14.99 1.87
CA PRO A 323 2.83 -14.09 1.33
C PRO A 323 2.36 -13.08 2.40
N GLN A 324 2.23 -11.81 2.00
CA GLN A 324 1.71 -10.74 2.86
C GLN A 324 0.17 -10.59 2.78
N GLY A 325 -0.45 -11.14 1.74
CA GLY A 325 -1.89 -11.07 1.51
C GLY A 325 -2.40 -12.07 0.47
N PRO A 326 -3.70 -12.04 0.14
CA PRO A 326 -4.29 -13.00 -0.80
C PRO A 326 -3.76 -12.91 -2.23
N ALA A 327 -3.38 -11.71 -2.67
CA ALA A 327 -2.84 -11.47 -4.02
C ALA A 327 -1.32 -11.70 -4.12
N ASP A 328 -0.64 -11.94 -2.99
CA ASP A 328 0.81 -12.12 -2.96
C ASP A 328 1.19 -13.59 -3.17
N GLY A 329 2.31 -13.82 -3.86
CA GLY A 329 2.85 -15.14 -4.15
C GLY A 329 3.53 -15.78 -2.94
N LEU A 330 3.90 -17.05 -3.06
CA LEU A 330 4.79 -17.71 -2.11
C LEU A 330 6.25 -17.30 -2.40
N PRO A 331 7.15 -17.42 -1.40
CA PRO A 331 8.59 -17.44 -1.68
C PRO A 331 8.94 -18.46 -2.77
N ALA A 332 9.81 -18.08 -3.70
CA ALA A 332 10.11 -18.92 -4.87
C ALA A 332 11.08 -20.07 -4.56
N THR A 333 11.88 -19.97 -3.50
CA THR A 333 12.90 -20.96 -3.14
C THR A 333 12.52 -21.78 -1.90
N PRO A 334 12.99 -23.03 -1.77
CA PRO A 334 12.82 -23.83 -0.55
C PRO A 334 13.30 -23.11 0.72
N GLU A 335 14.44 -22.42 0.65
CA GLU A 335 14.99 -21.62 1.75
C GLU A 335 14.04 -20.47 2.09
N GLY A 336 13.50 -19.77 1.09
CA GLY A 336 12.53 -18.70 1.30
C GLY A 336 11.26 -19.19 1.98
N LEU A 337 10.76 -20.38 1.65
CA LEU A 337 9.64 -21.01 2.33
C LEU A 337 9.96 -21.29 3.81
N ALA A 338 11.16 -21.81 4.11
CA ALA A 338 11.61 -22.08 5.47
C ALA A 338 11.70 -20.79 6.31
N VAL A 339 12.36 -19.75 5.78
CA VAL A 339 12.53 -18.47 6.49
C VAL A 339 11.19 -17.77 6.69
N SER A 340 10.31 -17.80 5.69
CA SER A 340 8.98 -17.20 5.79
C SER A 340 8.09 -17.91 6.83
N LEU A 341 8.11 -19.24 6.87
CA LEU A 341 7.44 -20.01 7.91
C LEU A 341 8.02 -19.67 9.29
N ALA A 342 9.35 -19.59 9.42
CA ALA A 342 10.01 -19.24 10.67
C ALA A 342 9.56 -17.85 11.17
N ASP A 343 9.59 -16.81 10.34
CA ASP A 343 9.21 -15.43 10.74
C ASP A 343 7.74 -15.33 11.20
N LYS A 344 6.84 -16.01 10.47
CA LYS A 344 5.40 -16.01 10.79
C LYS A 344 5.12 -16.83 12.05
N ILE A 345 5.73 -18.00 12.20
CA ILE A 345 5.56 -18.86 13.37
C ILE A 345 6.16 -18.22 14.62
N ASP A 346 7.37 -17.67 14.54
CA ASP A 346 8.03 -16.96 15.64
C ASP A 346 7.15 -15.82 16.16
N SER A 347 6.60 -15.00 15.25
CA SER A 347 5.71 -13.91 15.64
C SER A 347 4.42 -14.43 16.28
N LEU A 348 3.79 -15.45 15.70
CA LEU A 348 2.57 -16.07 16.25
C LEU A 348 2.80 -16.62 17.66
N VAL A 349 3.88 -17.36 17.88
CA VAL A 349 4.22 -17.94 19.18
C VAL A 349 4.56 -16.85 20.19
N GLY A 350 5.37 -15.88 19.80
CA GLY A 350 5.74 -14.74 20.63
C GLY A 350 4.52 -13.97 21.14
N PHE A 351 3.71 -13.42 20.22
CA PHE A 351 2.56 -12.59 20.59
C PHE A 351 1.48 -13.36 21.38
N PHE A 352 1.26 -14.64 21.09
CA PHE A 352 0.35 -15.45 21.91
C PHE A 352 0.92 -15.69 23.31
N GLY A 353 2.22 -15.97 23.42
CA GLY A 353 2.89 -16.25 24.70
C GLY A 353 2.88 -15.06 25.68
N VAL A 354 2.91 -13.82 25.18
CA VAL A 354 2.76 -12.61 26.01
C VAL A 354 1.32 -12.12 26.15
N GLY A 355 0.34 -12.88 25.65
CA GLY A 355 -1.08 -12.55 25.77
C GLY A 355 -1.57 -11.44 24.83
N ALA A 356 -0.75 -10.98 23.88
CA ALA A 356 -1.09 -9.96 22.89
C ALA A 356 -1.90 -10.54 21.70
N LYS A 357 -2.99 -11.24 22.01
CA LYS A 357 -3.82 -11.98 21.05
C LYS A 357 -4.74 -11.03 20.24
N PRO A 358 -5.11 -11.37 19.00
CA PRO A 358 -6.06 -10.56 18.22
C PRO A 358 -7.45 -10.62 18.84
N THR A 359 -8.16 -9.51 18.83
CA THR A 359 -9.56 -9.42 19.31
C THR A 359 -10.53 -9.35 18.12
N GLY A 360 -11.82 -9.60 18.35
CA GLY A 360 -12.84 -9.66 17.29
C GLY A 360 -12.76 -8.51 16.27
N SER A 361 -12.50 -7.28 16.73
CA SER A 361 -12.41 -6.09 15.87
C SER A 361 -10.99 -5.59 15.59
N LYS A 362 -9.94 -6.12 16.24
CA LYS A 362 -8.57 -5.58 16.11
C LYS A 362 -7.51 -6.69 15.98
N ASP A 363 -6.61 -6.50 15.04
CA ASP A 363 -5.40 -7.31 14.86
C ASP A 363 -4.22 -6.38 14.53
N PRO A 364 -3.70 -5.64 15.54
CA PRO A 364 -2.69 -4.61 15.31
C PRO A 364 -1.37 -5.18 14.79
N PHE A 365 -1.06 -6.45 15.11
CA PHE A 365 0.19 -7.13 14.72
C PHE A 365 0.01 -8.07 13.52
N ALA A 366 -1.13 -8.02 12.84
CA ALA A 366 -1.43 -8.81 11.65
C ALA A 366 -1.29 -10.34 11.85
N LEU A 367 -1.54 -10.86 13.06
CA LEU A 367 -1.40 -12.29 13.38
C LEU A 367 -2.39 -13.16 12.59
N ARG A 368 -3.56 -12.61 12.21
CA ARG A 368 -4.49 -13.32 11.31
C ARG A 368 -3.85 -13.53 9.94
N ARG A 369 -3.16 -12.51 9.41
CA ARG A 369 -2.46 -12.61 8.12
C ARG A 369 -1.27 -13.56 8.22
N ALA A 370 -0.50 -13.51 9.31
CA ALA A 370 0.59 -14.45 9.54
C ALA A 370 0.12 -15.92 9.55
N ALA A 371 -0.96 -16.22 10.28
CA ALA A 371 -1.52 -17.57 10.32
C ALA A 371 -2.04 -18.05 8.96
N LEU A 372 -2.69 -17.18 8.19
CA LEU A 372 -3.10 -17.49 6.82
C LEU A 372 -1.88 -17.73 5.92
N GLY A 373 -0.81 -16.94 6.07
CA GLY A 373 0.44 -17.15 5.34
C GLY A 373 1.08 -18.51 5.63
N VAL A 374 1.12 -18.94 6.90
CA VAL A 374 1.59 -20.28 7.28
C VAL A 374 0.76 -21.37 6.60
N ILE A 375 -0.57 -21.25 6.62
CA ILE A 375 -1.48 -22.21 5.97
C ILE A 375 -1.23 -22.27 4.46
N ARG A 376 -1.17 -21.11 3.80
CA ARG A 376 -0.91 -21.01 2.36
C ARG A 376 0.41 -21.65 1.98
N ILE A 377 1.49 -21.32 2.69
CA ILE A 377 2.80 -21.92 2.43
C ILE A 377 2.73 -23.44 2.53
N ILE A 378 2.17 -23.99 3.62
CA ILE A 378 2.10 -25.45 3.82
C ILE A 378 1.26 -26.14 2.72
N LEU A 379 0.11 -25.58 2.36
CA LEU A 379 -0.81 -26.19 1.40
C LEU A 379 -0.33 -26.04 -0.05
N GLU A 380 0.02 -24.83 -0.47
CA GLU A 380 0.38 -24.53 -1.87
C GLU A 380 1.75 -25.09 -2.23
N SER A 381 2.71 -25.15 -1.30
CA SER A 381 4.00 -25.84 -1.51
C SER A 381 3.93 -27.36 -1.27
N GLN A 382 2.76 -27.88 -0.87
CA GLN A 382 2.55 -29.29 -0.53
C GLN A 382 3.47 -29.83 0.59
N THR A 383 4.04 -28.94 1.40
CA THR A 383 4.94 -29.27 2.51
C THR A 383 4.23 -30.07 3.60
N ARG A 384 4.87 -31.13 4.11
CA ARG A 384 4.37 -31.91 5.26
C ARG A 384 5.10 -31.48 6.52
N LEU A 385 4.59 -30.43 7.17
CA LEU A 385 5.18 -29.86 8.38
C LEU A 385 4.46 -30.34 9.66
N PRO A 386 5.13 -31.04 10.58
CA PRO A 386 4.55 -31.37 11.88
C PRO A 386 4.49 -30.10 12.74
N LEU A 387 3.37 -29.38 12.66
CA LEU A 387 3.25 -28.02 13.23
C LEU A 387 3.46 -27.98 14.76
N ARG A 388 3.00 -29.00 15.51
CA ARG A 388 3.15 -29.03 16.98
C ARG A 388 4.63 -28.97 17.42
N PRO A 389 5.54 -29.85 16.93
CA PRO A 389 6.97 -29.73 17.17
C PRO A 389 7.56 -28.36 16.82
N VAL A 390 7.18 -27.78 15.67
CA VAL A 390 7.72 -26.49 15.22
C VAL A 390 7.28 -25.35 16.14
N LEU A 391 6.00 -25.33 16.54
CA LEU A 391 5.50 -24.37 17.53
C LEU A 391 6.22 -24.51 18.88
N ALA A 392 6.46 -25.75 19.32
CA ALA A 392 7.17 -26.03 20.56
C ALA A 392 8.64 -25.59 20.51
N ALA A 393 9.32 -25.80 19.37
CA ALA A 393 10.69 -25.32 19.15
C ALA A 393 10.76 -23.79 19.25
N SER A 394 9.82 -23.08 18.63
CA SER A 394 9.73 -21.62 18.74
C SER A 394 9.44 -21.16 20.18
N ALA A 395 8.52 -21.81 20.90
CA ALA A 395 8.21 -21.48 22.29
C ALA A 395 9.43 -21.67 23.20
N ALA A 396 10.18 -22.76 23.01
CA ALA A 396 11.43 -23.00 23.72
C ALA A 396 12.49 -21.93 23.43
N ALA A 397 12.59 -21.45 22.18
CA ALA A 397 13.51 -20.38 21.80
C ALA A 397 13.16 -19.02 22.45
N TYR A 398 11.89 -18.79 22.78
CA TYR A 398 11.44 -17.66 23.60
C TYR A 398 11.66 -17.87 25.11
N GLY A 399 11.94 -19.09 25.56
CA GLY A 399 11.98 -19.45 26.98
C GLY A 399 10.60 -19.66 27.61
N PHE A 400 9.54 -19.82 26.80
CA PHE A 400 8.22 -20.16 27.32
C PHE A 400 8.17 -21.63 27.76
N ALA A 401 7.43 -21.91 28.83
CA ALA A 401 7.27 -23.27 29.35
C ALA A 401 6.49 -24.19 28.39
N ALA A 402 5.56 -23.63 27.62
CA ALA A 402 4.77 -24.33 26.62
C ALA A 402 4.26 -23.35 25.54
N VAL A 403 3.76 -23.90 24.44
CA VAL A 403 2.98 -23.15 23.44
C VAL A 403 1.65 -22.76 24.06
N ASP A 404 1.21 -21.52 23.84
CA ASP A 404 -0.13 -21.08 24.26
C ASP A 404 -1.24 -21.96 23.65
N ASP A 405 -2.17 -22.40 24.48
CA ASP A 405 -3.21 -23.38 24.12
C ASP A 405 -4.14 -22.89 22.99
N ASP A 406 -4.32 -21.58 22.84
CA ASP A 406 -5.22 -21.01 21.84
C ASP A 406 -4.59 -20.94 20.45
N LEU A 407 -3.25 -20.97 20.34
CA LEU A 407 -2.56 -20.72 19.07
C LEU A 407 -2.90 -21.78 18.00
N LEU A 408 -2.90 -23.06 18.37
CA LEU A 408 -3.21 -24.11 17.41
C LEU A 408 -4.69 -24.07 16.99
N ALA A 409 -5.59 -23.73 17.92
CA ALA A 409 -7.01 -23.53 17.62
C ALA A 409 -7.21 -22.35 16.66
N PHE A 410 -6.50 -21.25 16.90
CA PHE A 410 -6.49 -20.05 16.05
C PHE A 410 -6.06 -20.36 14.61
N ILE A 411 -4.99 -21.14 14.41
CA ILE A 411 -4.56 -21.56 13.06
C ILE A 411 -5.61 -22.49 12.43
N ARG A 412 -6.12 -23.47 13.18
CA ARG A 412 -7.10 -24.46 12.68
C ARG A 412 -8.41 -23.81 12.24
N GLU A 413 -8.90 -22.82 12.98
CA GLU A 413 -10.14 -22.11 12.62
C GLU A 413 -10.02 -21.44 11.25
N ARG A 414 -8.87 -20.83 10.94
CA ARG A 414 -8.60 -20.20 9.64
C ARG A 414 -8.50 -21.21 8.52
N LEU A 415 -7.87 -22.36 8.78
CA LEU A 415 -7.84 -23.46 7.81
C LEU A 415 -9.25 -23.94 7.47
N ARG A 416 -10.16 -24.02 8.44
CA ARG A 416 -11.56 -24.39 8.17
C ARG A 416 -12.27 -23.39 7.29
N VAL A 417 -11.98 -22.10 7.44
CA VAL A 417 -12.57 -21.05 6.60
C VAL A 417 -12.00 -21.12 5.19
N SER A 418 -10.70 -21.35 5.01
CA SER A 418 -10.07 -21.43 3.68
C SER A 418 -10.43 -22.69 2.88
N LEU A 419 -10.97 -23.73 3.54
CA LEU A 419 -11.43 -24.97 2.91
C LEU A 419 -12.94 -24.95 2.57
N ARG A 420 -13.66 -23.89 2.94
CA ARG A 420 -15.03 -23.64 2.50
C ARG A 420 -14.99 -22.79 1.23
#